data_AF-A0A920UTN1-F1
#
_entry.id   AF-A0A920UTN1-F1
#
_cell.length_a   1.000
_cell.length_b   1.000
_cell.length_c   1.000
_cell.angle_alpha   90.00
_cell.angle_beta   90.00
_cell.angle_gamma   90.00
#
_symmetry.space_group_name_H-M   'P 1'
#
loop_
_entity.id
_entity.type
_entity.pdbx_description
1 polymer ?
#
loop_
_entity_poly.entity_id
_entity_poly.type
_entity_poly.pdbx_seq_one_letter_code
_entity_poly.pdbx_strand_id
1 'polypeptide(L)'
;MSVCYDLRFPELYREFFKRGAEIVTIPSAFTAVTGNAHWETLLRARAIENQCYIVAAAQGGKHNDKRETWGHRVDHRSMGVHPR
;
A
#
# COMPACT_ATOMS: atom_id res chain seq x y z
N MET A 1 -8.45 3.76 -6.04
CA MET A 1 -7.88 4.39 -4.83
C MET A 1 -8.39 3.63 -3.62
N SER A 2 -7.56 3.47 -2.59
CA SER A 2 -7.91 2.76 -1.34
C SER A 2 -7.31 3.48 -0.14
N VAL A 3 -7.73 3.16 1.08
CA VAL A 3 -7.26 3.84 2.31
C VAL A 3 -6.74 2.83 3.33
N CYS A 4 -5.48 2.99 3.75
CA CYS A 4 -4.83 2.31 4.87
C CYS A 4 -5.17 0.82 5.07
N TYR A 5 -6.25 0.53 5.80
CA TYR A 5 -6.67 -0.82 6.19
C TYR A 5 -7.15 -1.66 5.00
N ASP A 6 -7.64 -1.00 3.94
CA ASP A 6 -8.02 -1.63 2.67
C ASP A 6 -6.91 -2.50 2.08
N LEU A 7 -5.65 -2.17 2.36
CA LEU A 7 -4.47 -2.91 1.91
C LEU A 7 -4.51 -4.41 2.28
N ARG A 8 -5.29 -4.77 3.30
CA ARG A 8 -5.48 -6.15 3.76
C ARG A 8 -6.43 -6.98 2.88
N PHE A 9 -7.21 -6.37 1.99
CA PHE A 9 -8.24 -7.04 1.19
C PHE A 9 -7.81 -7.12 -0.28
N PRO A 10 -7.24 -8.25 -0.73
CA PRO A 10 -6.76 -8.39 -2.11
C PRO A 10 -7.87 -8.25 -3.16
N GLU A 11 -9.11 -8.61 -2.84
CA GLU A 11 -10.25 -8.55 -3.76
C GLU A 11 -10.51 -7.13 -4.27
N LEU A 12 -10.32 -6.12 -3.43
CA LEU A 12 -10.47 -4.72 -3.81
C LEU A 12 -9.49 -4.31 -4.93
N TYR A 13 -8.23 -4.75 -4.83
CA TYR A 13 -7.21 -4.41 -5.82
C TYR A 13 -7.40 -5.20 -7.11
N ARG A 14 -7.88 -6.44 -7.03
CA ARG A 14 -8.28 -7.23 -8.21
C ARG A 14 -9.39 -6.53 -8.99
N GLU A 15 -10.34 -5.90 -8.31
CA GLU A 15 -11.38 -5.09 -8.96
C GLU A 15 -10.82 -3.82 -9.61
N PHE A 16 -9.82 -3.18 -9.01
CA PHE A 16 -9.13 -2.05 -9.66
C PHE A 16 -8.39 -2.50 -10.92
N PHE A 17 -7.68 -3.63 -10.87
CA PHE A 17 -7.00 -4.18 -12.04
C PHE A 17 -7.96 -4.52 -13.18
N LYS A 18 -9.09 -5.18 -12.88
CA LYS A 18 -10.14 -5.48 -13.88
C LYS A 18 -10.69 -4.22 -14.57
N ARG A 19 -10.67 -3.08 -13.86
CA ARG A 19 -11.10 -1.77 -14.39
C ARG A 19 -9.98 -1.02 -15.11
N GLY A 20 -8.81 -1.64 -15.29
CA GLY A 20 -7.67 -1.05 -16.00
C GLY A 20 -6.82 -0.09 -15.15
N ALA A 21 -6.83 -0.23 -13.82
CA ALA A 21 -5.99 0.62 -12.97
C ALA A 21 -4.49 0.30 -13.17
N GLU A 22 -3.73 1.28 -13.68
CA GLU A 22 -2.27 1.21 -13.79
C GLU A 22 -1.56 1.75 -12.54
N ILE A 23 -2.23 2.61 -11.77
CA ILE A 23 -1.72 3.23 -10.54
C ILE A 23 -2.80 3.18 -9.47
N VAL A 24 -2.43 2.76 -8.25
CA VAL A 24 -3.30 2.83 -7.06
C VAL A 24 -2.62 3.62 -5.96
N THR A 25 -3.30 4.67 -5.49
CA THR A 25 -2.85 5.49 -4.37
C THR A 25 -3.46 5.01 -3.05
N ILE A 26 -2.66 5.00 -1.99
CA ILE A 26 -3.01 4.45 -0.66
C ILE A 26 -2.56 5.40 0.47
N PRO A 27 -3.26 6.51 0.71
CA PRO A 27 -3.04 7.31 1.92
C PRO A 27 -3.27 6.45 3.18
N SER A 28 -2.33 6.49 4.12
CA SER A 28 -2.26 5.53 5.22
C SER A 28 -1.71 6.11 6.53
N ALA A 29 -2.08 5.47 7.63
CA ALA A 29 -1.57 5.76 8.98
C ALA A 29 -1.45 4.46 9.78
N PHE A 30 -0.60 3.53 9.33
CA PHE A 30 -0.31 2.28 10.04
C PHE A 30 0.29 2.59 11.41
N THR A 31 -0.11 1.85 12.44
CA THR A 31 0.56 1.89 13.75
C THR A 31 2.00 1.41 13.60
N ALA A 32 2.92 1.90 14.43
CA ALA A 32 4.34 1.51 14.35
C ALA A 32 4.54 -0.01 14.34
N VAL A 33 3.90 -0.73 15.26
CA VAL A 33 3.97 -2.21 15.37
C VAL A 33 3.43 -2.90 14.11
N THR A 34 2.25 -2.48 13.63
CA THR A 34 1.63 -3.13 12.47
C THR A 34 2.35 -2.80 11.18
N GLY A 35 2.85 -1.57 11.06
CA GLY A 35 3.60 -1.11 9.91
C GLY A 35 4.93 -1.85 9.77
N ASN A 36 5.67 -1.99 10.87
CA ASN A 36 6.90 -2.77 10.91
C ASN A 36 6.72 -4.20 10.40
N ALA A 37 5.61 -4.86 10.77
CA ALA A 37 5.36 -6.24 10.39
C ALA A 37 4.80 -6.43 8.98
N HIS A 38 3.98 -5.50 8.47
CA HIS A 38 3.14 -5.78 7.30
C HIS A 38 3.25 -4.77 6.16
N TRP A 39 3.75 -3.56 6.42
CA TRP A 39 3.61 -2.44 5.48
C TRP A 39 4.21 -2.76 4.12
N GLU A 40 5.50 -3.04 4.05
CA GLU A 40 6.19 -3.28 2.78
C GLU A 40 5.69 -4.55 2.07
N THR A 41 5.48 -5.63 2.83
CA THR A 41 5.03 -6.91 2.29
C THR A 41 3.69 -6.79 1.59
N LEU A 42 2.70 -6.16 2.23
CA LEU A 42 1.37 -6.03 1.64
C LEU A 42 1.38 -5.09 0.43
N LEU A 43 2.12 -3.99 0.51
CA LEU A 43 2.30 -3.04 -0.58
C LEU A 43 2.90 -3.67 -1.83
N ARG A 44 4.00 -4.43 -1.66
CA ARG A 44 4.63 -5.18 -2.76
C ARG A 44 3.71 -6.28 -3.30
N ALA A 45 2.97 -6.97 -2.44
CA ALA A 45 2.01 -7.97 -2.88
C ALA A 45 0.94 -7.36 -3.80
N ARG A 46 0.37 -6.19 -3.46
CA ARG A 46 -0.62 -5.51 -4.32
C ARG A 46 -0.05 -5.07 -5.65
N ALA A 47 1.18 -4.55 -5.66
CA ALA A 47 1.84 -4.16 -6.90
C ALA A 47 2.06 -5.36 -7.83
N ILE A 48 2.58 -6.46 -7.30
CA ILE A 48 2.93 -7.67 -8.05
C ILE A 48 1.67 -8.38 -8.57
N GLU A 49 0.69 -8.65 -7.70
CA GLU A 49 -0.48 -9.48 -8.06
C GLU A 49 -1.43 -8.77 -9.04
N ASN A 50 -1.41 -7.43 -9.06
CA ASN A 50 -2.28 -6.60 -9.90
C ASN A 50 -1.52 -5.86 -11.00
N GLN A 51 -0.21 -6.13 -11.18
CA GLN A 51 0.63 -5.54 -12.23
C GLN A 51 0.47 -4.01 -12.36
N CYS A 52 0.40 -3.31 -11.23
CA CYS A 52 0.17 -1.86 -11.18
C CYS A 52 1.15 -1.16 -10.23
N TYR A 53 1.32 0.14 -10.40
CA TYR A 53 2.09 0.96 -9.46
C TYR A 53 1.28 1.22 -8.20
N ILE A 54 1.92 1.10 -7.04
CA ILE A 54 1.31 1.45 -5.77
C ILE A 54 2.05 2.64 -5.17
N VAL A 55 1.29 3.71 -4.88
CA VAL A 55 1.82 4.94 -4.28
C VAL A 55 1.18 5.14 -2.91
N ALA A 56 1.94 4.89 -1.85
CA ALA A 56 1.41 4.86 -0.48
C ALA A 56 2.02 5.97 0.40
N ALA A 57 1.30 7.09 0.52
CA ALA A 57 1.67 8.15 1.46
C ALA A 57 1.30 7.74 2.90
N ALA A 58 2.27 7.68 3.80
CA ALA A 58 2.07 7.28 5.19
C ALA A 58 2.33 8.42 6.19
N GLN A 59 1.48 8.50 7.23
CA GLN A 59 1.78 9.26 8.45
C GLN A 59 2.90 8.57 9.24
N GLY A 60 3.81 9.36 9.82
CA GLY A 60 4.98 8.89 10.57
C GLY A 60 5.18 9.62 11.90
N GLY A 61 5.81 8.94 12.84
CA GLY A 61 6.19 9.49 14.14
C GLY A 61 5.13 9.36 15.24
N LYS A 62 5.42 9.96 16.40
CA LYS A 62 4.55 9.97 17.59
C LYS A 62 3.57 11.15 17.50
N HIS A 63 2.27 10.84 17.59
CA HIS A 63 1.18 11.82 17.54
C HIS A 63 0.76 12.27 18.93
N ASN A 64 0.80 11.35 19.90
CA ASN A 64 0.56 11.57 21.33
C ASN A 64 1.10 10.38 22.14
N ASP A 65 0.93 10.37 23.47
CA ASP A 65 1.47 9.32 24.35
C ASP A 65 0.99 7.90 24.08
N LYS A 66 -0.12 7.73 23.36
CA LYS A 66 -0.71 6.43 23.06
C LYS A 66 -0.65 6.07 21.58
N ARG A 67 -0.20 6.97 20.70
CA ARG A 67 -0.31 6.81 19.25
C ARG A 67 0.98 7.17 18.53
N GLU A 68 1.53 6.18 17.86
CA GLU A 68 2.69 6.28 16.99
C GLU A 68 2.41 5.57 15.66
N THR A 69 2.84 6.16 14.55
CA THR A 69 2.62 5.63 13.19
C THR A 69 3.93 5.39 12.46
N TRP A 70 3.91 4.40 11.57
CA TRP A 70 5.09 3.81 10.95
C TRP A 70 5.89 4.73 10.02
N GLY A 71 5.23 5.59 9.23
CA GLY A 71 5.91 6.65 8.47
C GLY A 71 6.73 6.24 7.24
N HIS A 72 6.98 4.95 6.99
CA HIS A 72 7.77 4.53 5.84
C HIS A 72 7.06 4.89 4.52
N ARG A 73 7.44 6.04 3.93
CA ARG A 73 7.17 6.33 2.52
C ARG A 73 7.97 5.32 1.69
N VAL A 74 7.26 4.46 0.98
CA VAL A 74 7.87 3.55 0.00
C VAL A 74 7.09 3.73 -1.29
N ASP A 75 7.80 4.10 -2.36
CA ASP A 75 7.30 3.96 -3.73
C ASP A 75 7.80 2.59 -4.22
N HIS A 76 6.90 1.66 -4.48
CA HIS A 76 7.25 0.29 -4.86
C HIS A 76 6.81 0.05 -6.30
N ARG A 77 7.82 0.04 -7.17
CA ARG A 77 7.71 -0.38 -8.55
C ARG A 77 8.00 -1.88 -8.63
N SER A 78 7.01 -2.70 -8.95
CA SER A 78 7.26 -4.06 -9.43
C SER A 78 7.47 -4.01 -10.94
N MET A 79 8.74 -3.93 -11.40
CA MET A 79 9.05 -4.25 -12.79
C MET A 79 9.00 -5.76 -12.96
N GLY A 80 7.91 -6.25 -13.52
CA GLY A 80 7.71 -7.65 -13.89
C GLY A 80 6.56 -7.76 -14.88
N VAL A 81 6.92 -7.99 -16.14
CA VAL A 81 6.07 -8.31 -17.30
C VAL A 81 5.45 -7.10 -18.05
N HIS A 82 5.71 -7.12 -19.35
CA HIS A 82 5.30 -6.19 -20.43
C HIS A 82 3.93 -5.52 -20.23
N PRO A 83 3.81 -4.20 -20.46
CA PRO A 83 2.52 -3.63 -20.86
C PRO A 83 2.13 -4.23 -22.22
N ARG A 84 0.85 -4.57 -22.36
CA ARG A 84 0.25 -4.84 -23.68
C ARG A 84 0.36 -3.63 -24.58
#